data_AF-A0A8C8WHB2-F1
#
_entry.id   AF-A0A8C8WHB2-F1
#
_cell.length_a   1.000
_cell.length_b   1.000
_cell.length_c   1.000
_cell.angle_alpha   90.00
_cell.angle_beta   90.00
_cell.angle_gamma   90.00
#
_symmetry.space_group_name_H-M   'P 1'
#
loop_
_entity.id
_entity.type
_entity.pdbx_description
1 polymer ?
#
loop_
_entity_poly.entity_id
_entity_poly.type
_entity_poly.pdbx_seq_one_letter_code
_entity_poly.pdbx_strand_id
1 'polypeptide(L)' 'MFGRLASFLKDTWAKELVLVMSFIIGGLTIILPTLSPFTKYATMINQATLHKYPVGLWCLNLLVISIC' A
#
# COMPACT_ATOMS: atom_id res chain seq x y z
N MET A 1 30.02 6.73 -18.83
CA MET A 1 28.54 6.87 -18.87
C MET A 1 27.97 7.27 -17.50
N PHE A 2 28.34 6.59 -16.42
CA PHE A 2 27.86 6.87 -15.04
C PHE A 2 28.15 8.30 -14.54
N GLY A 3 29.33 8.86 -14.87
CA GLY A 3 29.70 10.23 -14.47
C GLY A 3 28.77 11.33 -15.04
N ARG A 4 28.23 11.14 -16.26
CA ARG A 4 27.29 12.10 -16.89
C ARG A 4 25.91 12.05 -16.22
N LEU A 5 25.51 10.88 -15.77
CA LEU A 5 24.25 10.66 -15.06
C LEU A 5 24.30 11.27 -13.65
N ALA A 6 25.42 11.09 -12.94
CA ALA A 6 25.64 11.72 -11.64
C ALA A 6 25.71 13.25 -11.71
N SER A 7 26.35 13.82 -12.76
CA SER A 7 26.37 15.27 -12.96
C SER A 7 25.00 15.83 -13.32
N PHE A 8 24.23 15.14 -14.17
CA PHE A 8 22.87 15.53 -14.52
C PHE A 8 21.94 15.47 -13.31
N LEU A 9 22.03 14.41 -12.50
CA LEU A 9 21.22 14.29 -11.29
C LEU A 9 21.53 15.43 -10.32
N LYS A 10 22.81 15.80 -10.13
CA LYS A 10 23.23 16.95 -9.31
C LYS A 10 22.68 18.29 -9.84
N ASP A 11 22.75 18.54 -11.14
CA ASP A 11 22.23 19.79 -11.74
C ASP A 11 20.71 19.90 -11.60
N THR A 12 19.99 18.81 -11.91
CA THR A 12 18.54 18.75 -11.81
C THR A 12 18.06 18.80 -10.36
N TRP A 13 18.82 18.25 -9.40
CA TRP A 13 18.55 18.42 -7.97
C TRP A 13 18.63 19.87 -7.53
N ALA A 14 19.58 20.65 -8.07
CA ALA A 14 19.76 22.05 -7.71
C ALA A 14 18.72 22.98 -8.35
N LYS A 15 18.29 22.69 -9.59
CA LYS A 15 17.31 23.52 -10.32
C LYS A 15 15.86 23.12 -10.07
N GLU A 16 15.58 21.82 -10.09
CA GLU A 16 14.24 21.26 -10.21
C GLU A 16 14.04 20.18 -9.13
N LEU A 17 14.38 20.51 -7.88
CA LEU A 17 14.31 19.59 -6.74
C LEU A 17 12.92 18.94 -6.59
N VAL A 18 11.86 19.71 -6.87
CA VAL A 18 10.46 19.26 -6.77
C VAL A 18 10.18 18.12 -7.76
N LEU A 19 10.69 18.20 -8.99
CA LEU A 19 10.52 17.15 -9.99
C LEU A 19 11.35 15.90 -9.66
N VAL A 20 12.57 16.06 -9.14
CA VAL A 20 13.38 14.90 -8.76
C VAL A 20 12.75 14.17 -7.58
N MET A 21 12.28 14.90 -6.56
CA MET A 21 11.62 14.30 -5.42
C MET A 21 10.31 13.62 -5.77
N SER A 22 9.50 14.19 -6.67
CA SER A 22 8.26 13.53 -7.11
C SER A 22 8.53 12.19 -7.80
N PHE A 23 9.57 12.13 -8.64
CA PHE A 23 9.97 10.88 -9.29
C PHE A 23 10.51 9.86 -8.29
N ILE A 24 11.33 10.28 -7.31
CA ILE A 24 11.84 9.39 -6.26
C ILE A 24 10.70 8.84 -5.41
N ILE A 25 9.79 9.70 -4.94
CA ILE A 25 8.66 9.29 -4.11
C ILE A 25 7.73 8.38 -4.91
N GLY A 26 7.37 8.75 -6.14
CA GLY A 26 6.52 7.93 -7.01
C GLY A 26 7.15 6.57 -7.31
N GLY A 27 8.44 6.54 -7.62
CA GLY A 27 9.19 5.29 -7.82
C GLY A 27 9.22 4.43 -6.56
N LEU A 28 9.47 5.04 -5.40
CA LEU A 28 9.47 4.34 -4.12
C LEU A 28 8.10 3.78 -3.78
N THR A 29 7.01 4.53 -4.01
CA THR A 29 5.64 4.07 -3.80
C THR A 29 5.29 2.82 -4.62
N ILE A 30 5.86 2.65 -5.81
CA ILE A 30 5.62 1.46 -6.66
C ILE A 30 6.46 0.27 -6.18
N ILE A 31 7.71 0.52 -5.78
CA ILE A 31 8.68 -0.52 -5.43
C ILE A 31 8.44 -1.06 -4.00
N LEU A 32 8.12 -0.16 -3.07
CA LEU A 32 8.02 -0.45 -1.63
C LEU A 32 6.97 -1.52 -1.26
N PRO A 33 5.76 -1.58 -1.87
CA PRO A 33 4.78 -2.61 -1.57
C PRO A 33 5.25 -4.02 -1.94
N THR A 34 6.08 -4.16 -2.98
CA THR A 34 6.61 -5.44 -3.46
C THR A 34 7.74 -5.96 -2.57
N LEU A 35 8.57 -5.06 -2.02
CA LEU A 35 9.64 -5.42 -1.11
C LEU A 35 9.18 -5.61 0.34
N SER A 36 8.10 -4.92 0.74
CA SER A 36 7.66 -4.93 2.13
C SER A 36 6.87 -6.20 2.47
N PRO A 37 7.30 -7.01 3.45
CA PRO A 37 6.52 -8.15 3.93
C PRO A 37 5.20 -7.72 4.61
N PHE A 38 5.07 -6.43 4.95
CA PHE A 38 3.90 -5.88 5.63
C PHE A 38 2.69 -5.70 4.71
N THR A 39 2.90 -5.59 3.39
CA THR A 39 1.81 -5.45 2.42
C THR A 39 0.82 -6.63 2.51
N LYS A 40 1.31 -7.83 2.84
CA LYS A 40 0.48 -9.03 3.05
C LYS A 40 -0.53 -8.84 4.18
N TYR A 41 -0.10 -8.27 5.31
CA TYR A 41 -0.95 -8.08 6.48
C TYR A 41 -2.04 -7.04 6.23
N ALA A 42 -1.73 -5.98 5.46
CA ALA A 42 -2.72 -5.00 5.06
C ALA A 42 -3.88 -5.66 4.26
N THR A 43 -3.58 -6.58 3.35
CA THR A 43 -4.60 -7.34 2.63
C THR A 43 -5.44 -8.22 3.57
N MET A 44 -4.81 -8.92 4.51
CA MET A 44 -5.52 -9.75 5.49
C MET A 44 -6.47 -8.93 6.36
N ILE A 45 -6.06 -7.74 6.80
CA ILE A 45 -6.91 -6.82 7.57
C ILE A 45 -8.11 -6.35 6.75
N ASN A 46 -7.90 -5.98 5.48
CA ASN A 46 -8.98 -5.55 4.59
C ASN A 46 -9.99 -6.69 4.33
N GLN A 47 -9.54 -7.94 4.28
CA GLN A 47 -10.42 -9.11 4.15
C GLN A 47 -11.17 -9.46 5.43
N ALA A 48 -10.52 -9.31 6.59
CA ALA A 48 -11.13 -9.54 7.89
C ALA A 48 -12.14 -8.45 8.28
N THR A 49 -12.00 -7.24 7.71
CA THR A 49 -12.89 -6.12 7.99
C THR A 49 -14.20 -6.28 7.21
N LEU A 50 -15.27 -6.54 7.95
CA LEU A 50 -16.54 -6.99 7.43
C LEU A 50 -17.40 -5.81 6.95
N HIS A 51 -17.23 -5.41 5.68
CA HIS A 51 -17.93 -4.25 5.06
C HIS A 51 -19.33 -4.59 4.50
N LYS A 52 -19.71 -5.86 4.50
CA LYS A 52 -21.02 -6.35 4.05
C LYS A 52 -21.65 -7.09 5.20
N TYR A 53 -22.90 -6.77 5.55
CA TYR A 53 -23.65 -7.57 6.52
C TYR A 53 -23.59 -9.04 6.08
N PRO A 54 -23.10 -9.96 6.92
CA PRO A 54 -22.96 -11.34 6.52
C PRO A 54 -24.37 -11.94 6.55
N VAL A 55 -25.03 -11.91 5.38
CA VAL A 55 -26.44 -12.25 5.20
C VAL A 55 -26.78 -13.68 5.66
N GLY A 56 -25.78 -14.56 5.74
CA GLY A 56 -25.92 -15.93 6.24
C GLY A 56 -25.51 -16.16 7.71
N LEU A 57 -24.72 -15.26 8.33
CA LEU A 57 -24.13 -15.52 9.64
C LEU A 57 -24.96 -14.94 10.81
N TRP A 58 -25.70 -13.85 10.58
CA TRP A 58 -26.57 -13.27 11.61
C TRP A 58 -27.81 -14.14 11.88
N CYS A 59 -28.37 -14.82 10.87
CA CYS A 59 -29.48 -15.75 11.08
C CYS A 59 -29.02 -17.00 11.84
N LEU A 60 -27.82 -17.52 11.54
CA LEU A 60 -27.28 -18.71 12.20
C LEU A 60 -26.83 -18.43 13.64
N ASN A 61 -26.12 -17.32 13.91
CA ASN A 61 -25.71 -16.97 15.27
C ASN A 61 -26.88 -16.56 16.17
N LEU A 62 -27.88 -15.85 15.64
CA LEU A 62 -29.08 -15.52 16.41
C LEU A 62 -29.93 -16.76 16.72
N LEU A 63 -29.99 -17.73 15.80
CA LEU A 63 -30.65 -19.02 16.02
C LEU A 63 -29.90 -19.88 17.05
N VAL A 64 -28.56 -19.87 17.06
CA VAL A 64 -27.75 -20.53 18.11
C VAL A 64 -27.92 -19.85 19.48
N ILE A 65 -28.04 -18.52 19.52
CA ILE A 65 -28.31 -17.76 20.77
C ILE A 65 -29.76 -17.94 21.25
N SER A 66 -30.71 -18.21 20.35
CA SER A 66 -32.12 -18.42 20.68
C SER A 66 -32.50 -19.88 20.99
N ILE A 67 -31.61 -20.85 20.70
CA ILE A 67 -31.82 -22.28 20.96
C ILE A 67 -31.01 -22.79 22.18
N CYS A 68 -30.13 -21.94 22.72
CA CYS A 68 -29.64 -22.01 24.09
C CYS A 68 -30.59 -21.27 25.02
#